data_AF-X0ZMZ0-F1
#
_entry.id   AF-X0ZMZ0-F1
#
_cell.length_a   1.000
_cell.length_b   1.000
_cell.length_c   1.000
_cell.angle_alpha   90.00
_cell.angle_beta   90.00
_cell.angle_gamma   90.00
#
_symmetry.space_group_name_H-M   'P 1'
#
loop_
_entity.id
_entity.type
_entity.pdbx_description
1 polymer ?
#
loop_
_entity_poly.entity_id
_entity_poly.type
_entity_poly.pdbx_seq_one_letter_code
_entity_poly.pdbx_strand_id
1 'polypeptide(L)'
;MRPGINISKENPSSKEIEQFIDNSLDKGAVGIKIMGGHYPLTPEATAKTIKIANKKMAYIAFHVGTTKTGSNLSGFKEAISLLEEHSIHFAHINSYCRGLIKEPLEELKEIFSLIQNRNGIVSESYLSRNNGSSGKCTNEIPDMDITKNCLRMGGYSLTKTGLHQAIIDGFAEVIVSVNGENVLLKGIKGAQCWLDAGTDTIISFKVNISEILFLCAVHKDFNNRFLIDAFCTDGGGIPRNMIVEKGLQLIKFGVPMLVAHMIIFWFSQTSGFTPPVCLCA
;
A
#
# COMPACT_ATOMS: atom_id res chain seq x y z
N MET A 1 -4.62 -3.89 11.10
CA MET A 1 -6.03 -3.62 11.37
C MET A 1 -6.84 -3.75 10.10
N ARG A 2 -7.71 -4.76 10.08
CA ARG A 2 -8.59 -5.16 9.00
C ARG A 2 -9.97 -5.47 9.59
N PRO A 3 -11.00 -4.66 9.29
CA PRO A 3 -12.41 -4.93 9.60
C PRO A 3 -12.84 -6.35 9.25
N GLY A 4 -13.62 -6.96 10.12
CA GLY A 4 -14.16 -8.31 9.97
C GLY A 4 -13.15 -9.45 10.20
N ILE A 5 -11.86 -9.14 10.46
CA ILE A 5 -10.82 -10.15 10.68
C ILE A 5 -10.19 -10.01 12.07
N ASN A 6 -9.56 -8.87 12.36
CA ASN A 6 -8.88 -8.63 13.64
C ASN A 6 -9.52 -7.51 14.48
N ILE A 7 -10.54 -6.87 13.91
CA ILE A 7 -11.46 -5.95 14.55
C ILE A 7 -12.85 -6.23 13.96
N SER A 8 -13.90 -5.95 14.73
CA SER A 8 -15.26 -6.34 14.46
C SER A 8 -15.85 -5.72 13.18
N LYS A 9 -15.60 -4.43 12.95
CA LYS A 9 -16.18 -3.64 11.84
C LYS A 9 -15.34 -2.42 11.50
N GLU A 10 -15.77 -1.63 10.53
CA GLU A 10 -15.08 -0.44 10.00
C GLU A 10 -15.02 0.71 11.01
N ASN A 11 -15.93 0.73 11.99
CA ASN A 11 -15.94 1.68 13.11
C ASN A 11 -15.89 0.95 14.46
N PRO A 12 -14.72 0.40 14.86
CA PRO A 12 -14.56 -0.27 16.15
C PRO A 12 -14.59 0.74 17.31
N SER A 13 -14.89 0.22 18.50
CA SER A 13 -14.87 1.03 19.73
C SER A 13 -13.43 1.37 20.15
N SER A 14 -13.24 2.43 20.94
CA SER A 14 -11.90 2.76 21.48
C SER A 14 -11.31 1.60 22.28
N LYS A 15 -12.13 0.93 23.09
CA LYS A 15 -11.73 -0.23 23.89
C LYS A 15 -11.21 -1.38 23.03
N GLU A 16 -11.88 -1.66 21.92
CA GLU A 16 -11.48 -2.70 20.98
C GLU A 16 -10.15 -2.36 20.28
N ILE A 17 -9.98 -1.09 19.87
CA ILE A 17 -8.72 -0.61 19.30
C ILE A 17 -7.58 -0.73 20.31
N GLU A 18 -7.80 -0.31 21.55
CA GLU A 18 -6.82 -0.42 22.64
C GLU A 18 -6.42 -1.86 22.88
N GLN A 19 -7.40 -2.76 23.02
CA GLN A 19 -7.17 -4.19 23.20
C GLN A 19 -6.41 -4.81 22.03
N PHE A 20 -6.72 -4.42 20.78
CA PHE A 20 -5.99 -4.91 19.62
C PHE A 20 -4.52 -4.47 19.63
N ILE A 21 -4.26 -3.20 19.98
CA ILE A 21 -2.89 -2.67 20.09
C ILE A 21 -2.14 -3.38 21.21
N ASP A 22 -2.71 -3.47 22.41
CA ASP A 22 -2.07 -4.10 23.57
C ASP A 22 -1.74 -5.57 23.27
N ASN A 23 -2.70 -6.34 22.76
CA ASN A 23 -2.48 -7.73 22.36
C ASN A 23 -1.42 -7.89 21.26
N SER A 24 -1.25 -6.89 20.39
CA SER A 24 -0.22 -6.92 19.34
C SER A 24 1.17 -6.68 19.93
N LEU A 25 1.29 -5.69 20.81
CA LEU A 25 2.55 -5.37 21.50
C LEU A 25 2.99 -6.51 22.43
N ASP A 26 2.07 -7.10 23.19
CA ASP A 26 2.33 -8.24 24.10
C ASP A 26 2.85 -9.47 23.35
N LYS A 27 2.52 -9.60 22.07
CA LYS A 27 3.00 -10.67 21.18
C LYS A 27 4.30 -10.30 20.45
N GLY A 28 4.94 -9.20 20.81
CA GLY A 28 6.23 -8.76 20.27
C GLY A 28 6.15 -7.90 19.02
N ALA A 29 4.97 -7.43 18.61
CA ALA A 29 4.89 -6.44 17.54
C ALA A 29 5.43 -5.09 18.02
N VAL A 30 6.09 -4.34 17.12
CA VAL A 30 6.51 -2.95 17.39
C VAL A 30 5.36 -1.94 17.25
N GLY A 31 4.23 -2.38 16.69
CA GLY A 31 3.11 -1.52 16.37
C GLY A 31 2.06 -2.17 15.47
N ILE A 32 1.25 -1.33 14.83
CA ILE A 32 0.10 -1.74 14.01
C ILE A 32 0.10 -1.06 12.64
N LYS A 33 -0.59 -1.67 11.66
CA LYS A 33 -0.87 -1.05 10.36
C LYS A 33 -2.36 -0.98 10.10
N ILE A 34 -2.89 0.19 9.73
CA ILE A 34 -4.24 0.34 9.19
C ILE A 34 -4.18 -0.05 7.71
N MET A 35 -4.97 -1.06 7.31
CA MET A 35 -4.98 -1.56 5.93
C MET A 35 -5.72 -0.65 4.94
N GLY A 36 -6.51 0.29 5.48
CA GLY A 36 -7.15 1.41 4.80
C GLY A 36 -7.68 1.10 3.41
N GLY A 37 -7.07 1.62 2.34
CA GLY A 37 -7.59 1.47 0.97
C GLY A 37 -7.97 0.05 0.53
N HIS A 38 -7.40 -1.00 1.15
CA HIS A 38 -7.85 -2.38 0.95
C HIS A 38 -9.02 -2.79 1.87
N TYR A 39 -8.99 -2.35 3.13
CA TYR A 39 -9.99 -2.69 4.14
C TYR A 39 -10.25 -1.46 5.02
N PRO A 40 -11.09 -0.53 4.54
CA PRO A 40 -11.14 0.81 5.09
C PRO A 40 -11.81 0.86 6.46
N LEU A 41 -11.24 1.64 7.36
CA LEU A 41 -11.94 2.13 8.55
C LEU A 41 -12.73 3.38 8.17
N THR A 42 -13.69 3.78 9.01
CA THR A 42 -14.25 5.15 8.87
C THR A 42 -13.19 6.20 9.20
N PRO A 43 -13.34 7.45 8.72
CA PRO A 43 -12.41 8.52 9.09
C PRO A 43 -12.27 8.70 10.60
N GLU A 44 -13.40 8.62 11.33
CA GLU A 44 -13.45 8.78 12.78
C GLU A 44 -12.69 7.64 13.49
N ALA A 45 -12.85 6.40 13.00
CA ALA A 45 -12.09 5.26 13.51
C ALA A 45 -10.60 5.33 13.16
N THR A 46 -10.26 5.86 11.99
CA THR A 46 -8.87 6.07 11.56
C THR A 46 -8.16 7.07 12.47
N ALA A 47 -8.72 8.27 12.66
CA ALA A 47 -8.17 9.29 13.55
C ALA A 47 -8.02 8.78 14.98
N LYS A 48 -9.07 8.12 15.50
CA LYS A 48 -9.05 7.49 16.83
C LYS A 48 -7.95 6.45 16.97
N THR A 49 -7.74 5.61 15.96
CA THR A 49 -6.69 4.59 15.97
C THR A 49 -5.30 5.23 16.01
N ILE A 50 -5.06 6.26 15.19
CA ILE A 50 -3.80 7.01 15.17
C ILE A 50 -3.51 7.61 16.54
N LYS A 51 -4.51 8.26 17.15
CA LYS A 51 -4.41 8.85 18.49
C LYS A 51 -4.09 7.82 19.57
N ILE A 52 -4.80 6.68 19.58
CA ILE A 52 -4.59 5.63 20.59
C ILE A 52 -3.19 5.01 20.44
N ALA A 53 -2.75 4.72 19.21
CA ALA A 53 -1.42 4.18 18.96
C ALA A 53 -0.32 5.13 19.45
N ASN A 54 -0.43 6.43 19.15
CA ASN A 54 0.52 7.44 19.63
C ASN A 54 0.52 7.54 21.16
N LYS A 55 -0.64 7.54 21.81
CA LYS A 55 -0.74 7.53 23.29
C LYS A 55 -0.06 6.32 23.92
N LYS A 56 -0.12 5.17 23.24
CA LYS A 56 0.50 3.91 23.68
C LYS A 56 1.96 3.77 23.23
N MET A 57 2.52 4.76 22.55
CA MET A 57 3.85 4.71 21.92
C MET A 57 4.02 3.50 20.98
N ALA A 58 2.91 3.03 20.40
CA ALA A 58 2.92 1.95 19.41
C ALA A 58 3.20 2.54 18.03
N TYR A 59 4.12 1.93 17.27
CA TYR A 59 4.34 2.36 15.89
C TYR A 59 3.05 2.22 15.09
N ILE A 60 2.73 3.19 14.24
CA ILE A 60 1.53 3.10 13.40
C ILE A 60 1.83 3.44 11.94
N ALA A 61 1.41 2.54 11.06
CA ALA A 61 1.41 2.75 9.63
C ALA A 61 0.00 2.77 9.04
N PHE A 62 -0.17 3.44 7.91
CA PHE A 62 -1.45 3.59 7.24
C PHE A 62 -1.29 3.45 5.73
N HIS A 63 -1.93 2.42 5.17
CA HIS A 63 -2.25 2.37 3.75
C HIS A 63 -3.45 3.28 3.53
N VAL A 64 -3.23 4.48 2.98
CA VAL A 64 -4.25 5.53 2.92
C VAL A 64 -5.53 5.08 2.22
N GLY A 65 -6.66 5.47 2.80
CA GLY A 65 -8.01 5.21 2.33
C GLY A 65 -8.94 4.91 3.51
N THR A 66 -10.13 5.49 3.50
CA THR A 66 -11.18 5.30 4.50
C THR A 66 -12.48 4.87 3.82
N THR A 67 -13.57 4.73 4.56
CA THR A 67 -14.87 4.46 3.95
C THR A 67 -15.43 5.65 3.16
N LYS A 68 -14.90 6.87 3.36
CA LYS A 68 -15.31 8.08 2.62
C LYS A 68 -14.42 8.35 1.40
N THR A 69 -13.17 7.92 1.43
CA THR A 69 -12.18 8.22 0.39
C THR A 69 -11.33 7.00 0.02
N GLY A 70 -10.89 6.92 -1.24
CA GLY A 70 -10.08 5.79 -1.71
C GLY A 70 -8.57 5.97 -1.49
N SER A 71 -7.82 4.94 -1.88
CA SER A 71 -6.35 4.97 -1.99
C SER A 71 -5.90 5.83 -3.18
N ASN A 72 -6.05 7.16 -3.06
CA ASN A 72 -5.71 8.17 -4.06
C ASN A 72 -5.42 9.53 -3.38
N LEU A 73 -5.16 10.57 -4.17
CA LEU A 73 -4.90 11.93 -3.67
C LEU A 73 -5.98 12.45 -2.71
N SER A 74 -7.27 12.21 -2.98
CA SER A 74 -8.35 12.66 -2.09
C SER A 74 -8.28 11.99 -0.73
N GLY A 75 -7.99 10.69 -0.70
CA GLY A 75 -7.77 9.98 0.56
C GLY A 75 -6.52 10.42 1.28
N PHE A 76 -5.46 10.80 0.56
CA PHE A 76 -4.26 11.35 1.19
C PHE A 76 -4.53 12.69 1.89
N LYS A 77 -5.29 13.58 1.24
CA LYS A 77 -5.73 14.85 1.85
C LYS A 77 -6.58 14.63 3.10
N GLU A 78 -7.52 13.69 3.04
CA GLU A 78 -8.30 13.32 4.22
C GLU A 78 -7.38 12.78 5.32
N ALA A 79 -6.47 11.87 4.99
CA ALA A 79 -5.53 11.31 5.96
C ALA A 79 -4.71 12.40 6.66
N ILE A 80 -4.20 13.39 5.92
CA ILE A 80 -3.49 14.56 6.50
C ILE A 80 -4.38 15.34 7.48
N SER A 81 -5.67 15.51 7.15
CA SER A 81 -6.61 16.19 8.05
C SER A 81 -6.92 15.41 9.34
N LEU A 82 -6.77 14.09 9.32
CA LEU A 82 -7.05 13.20 10.46
C LEU A 82 -5.88 13.06 11.45
N LEU A 83 -4.69 13.58 11.11
CA LEU A 83 -3.49 13.40 11.94
C LEU A 83 -3.47 14.27 13.21
N GLU A 84 -4.06 15.47 13.18
CA GLU A 84 -3.83 16.48 14.23
C GLU A 84 -2.30 16.68 14.45
N GLU A 85 -1.81 16.52 15.69
CA GLU A 85 -0.37 16.53 16.06
C GLU A 85 0.30 15.14 16.12
N HIS A 86 -0.39 14.07 15.75
CA HIS A 86 0.10 12.70 15.94
C HIS A 86 1.09 12.26 14.86
N SER A 87 2.01 11.36 15.26
CA SER A 87 2.96 10.74 14.32
C SER A 87 2.33 9.57 13.55
N ILE A 88 2.74 9.39 12.30
CA ILE A 88 2.21 8.37 11.40
C ILE A 88 3.27 7.92 10.39
N HIS A 89 3.20 6.67 9.97
CA HIS A 89 3.87 6.20 8.76
C HIS A 89 2.86 6.04 7.60
N PHE A 90 2.99 6.84 6.55
CA PHE A 90 2.25 6.65 5.30
C PHE A 90 2.90 5.59 4.40
N ALA A 91 2.17 4.50 4.18
CA ALA A 91 2.64 3.42 3.32
C ALA A 91 2.59 3.83 1.84
N HIS A 92 3.65 3.47 1.11
CA HIS A 92 3.84 3.57 -0.34
C HIS A 92 3.13 4.74 -1.04
N ILE A 93 3.65 5.96 -0.83
CA ILE A 93 3.14 7.24 -1.36
C ILE A 93 2.85 7.19 -2.86
N ASN A 94 3.70 6.53 -3.63
CA ASN A 94 3.55 6.39 -5.07
C ASN A 94 2.22 5.75 -5.51
N SER A 95 1.54 5.01 -4.62
CA SER A 95 0.23 4.41 -4.90
C SER A 95 -0.91 5.43 -4.95
N TYR A 96 -0.71 6.63 -4.42
CA TYR A 96 -1.71 7.70 -4.38
C TYR A 96 -1.55 8.71 -5.53
N CYS A 97 -0.52 8.54 -6.36
CA CYS A 97 -0.17 9.39 -7.50
C CYS A 97 -0.30 8.63 -8.84
N ARG A 98 -1.42 7.94 -9.04
CA ARG A 98 -1.66 7.04 -10.20
C ARG A 98 -2.48 7.68 -11.32
N GLY A 99 -2.86 8.94 -11.20
CA GLY A 99 -3.72 9.59 -12.18
C GLY A 99 -5.20 9.38 -11.92
N LEU A 100 -5.61 9.13 -10.66
CA LEU A 100 -7.00 8.82 -10.34
C LEU A 100 -7.87 10.06 -10.11
N ILE A 101 -7.25 11.19 -9.75
CA ILE A 101 -7.91 12.47 -9.44
C ILE A 101 -7.39 13.60 -10.34
N LYS A 102 -6.07 13.65 -10.55
CA LYS A 102 -5.39 14.64 -11.43
C LYS A 102 -4.30 13.94 -12.23
N GLU A 103 -3.62 14.68 -13.10
CA GLU A 103 -2.39 14.19 -13.71
C GLU A 103 -1.39 13.71 -12.65
N PRO A 104 -0.74 12.54 -12.82
CA PRO A 104 0.10 11.91 -11.80
C PRO A 104 1.15 12.81 -11.15
N LEU A 105 1.82 13.65 -11.94
CA LEU A 105 2.83 14.59 -11.43
C LEU A 105 2.23 15.69 -10.57
N GLU A 106 1.01 16.13 -10.87
CA GLU A 106 0.29 17.11 -10.06
C GLU A 106 -0.21 16.49 -8.75
N GLU A 107 -0.64 15.23 -8.76
CA GLU A 107 -0.94 14.49 -7.53
C GLU A 107 0.30 14.37 -6.64
N LEU A 108 1.46 14.05 -7.22
CA LEU A 108 2.72 13.94 -6.47
C LEU A 108 3.18 15.27 -5.88
N LYS A 109 3.15 16.36 -6.66
CA LYS A 109 3.50 17.71 -6.18
C LYS A 109 2.64 18.13 -5.01
N GLU A 110 1.35 17.84 -5.06
CA GLU A 110 0.42 18.17 -3.98
C GLU A 110 0.65 17.31 -2.74
N ILE A 111 0.95 16.01 -2.90
CA ILE A 111 1.32 15.16 -1.77
C ILE A 111 2.61 15.65 -1.11
N PHE A 112 3.64 15.96 -1.90
CA PHE A 112 4.91 16.51 -1.39
C PHE A 112 4.70 17.82 -0.63
N SER A 113 3.86 18.71 -1.14
CA SER A 113 3.58 19.98 -0.46
C SER A 113 2.87 19.80 0.89
N LEU A 114 2.08 18.74 1.04
CA LEU A 114 1.38 18.41 2.29
C LEU A 114 2.30 17.82 3.36
N ILE A 115 3.38 17.12 2.97
CA ILE A 115 4.28 16.44 3.91
C ILE A 115 5.58 17.21 4.23
N GLN A 116 6.08 18.05 3.31
CA GLN A 116 7.41 18.69 3.42
C GLN A 116 7.68 19.47 4.73
N ASN A 117 6.63 19.99 5.37
CA ASN A 117 6.74 20.83 6.57
C ASN A 117 6.14 20.19 7.82
N ARG A 118 5.83 18.89 7.80
CA ARG A 118 5.19 18.20 8.92
C ARG A 118 6.18 17.28 9.63
N ASN A 119 6.39 17.56 10.91
CA ASN A 119 7.08 16.63 11.80
C ASN A 119 6.18 15.43 12.13
N GLY A 120 6.79 14.30 12.49
CA GLY A 120 6.05 13.09 12.88
C GLY A 120 5.50 12.27 11.72
N ILE A 121 5.70 12.69 10.47
CA ILE A 121 5.39 11.87 9.30
C ILE A 121 6.65 11.10 8.90
N VAL A 122 6.48 9.79 8.80
CA VAL A 122 7.37 8.89 8.05
C VAL A 122 6.63 8.47 6.80
N SER A 123 7.32 8.33 5.68
CA SER A 123 6.74 7.89 4.44
C SER A 123 7.67 6.96 3.67
N GLU A 124 7.07 6.05 2.92
CA GLU A 124 7.82 5.11 2.08
C GLU A 124 7.26 5.11 0.65
N SER A 125 8.02 4.54 -0.28
CA SER A 125 7.55 4.25 -1.64
C SER A 125 8.08 2.93 -2.17
N TYR A 126 7.35 2.32 -3.10
CA TYR A 126 7.86 1.19 -3.86
C TYR A 126 8.87 1.68 -4.91
N LEU A 127 9.80 0.81 -5.32
CA LEU A 127 10.55 0.94 -6.58
C LEU A 127 9.97 0.08 -7.71
N SER A 128 8.80 -0.53 -7.50
CA SER A 128 8.17 -1.42 -8.49
C SER A 128 6.97 -0.80 -9.17
N ARG A 129 6.82 -1.10 -10.47
CA ARG A 129 5.63 -0.76 -11.27
C ARG A 129 4.40 -1.57 -10.88
N ASN A 130 4.62 -2.74 -10.29
CA ASN A 130 3.58 -3.67 -9.89
C ASN A 130 2.94 -3.22 -8.57
N ASN A 131 1.60 -3.24 -8.51
CA ASN A 131 0.84 -3.17 -7.26
C ASN A 131 0.47 -4.58 -6.75
N GLY A 132 -0.33 -4.64 -5.70
CA GLY A 132 -1.06 -5.85 -5.33
C GLY A 132 -2.50 -5.51 -4.97
N SER A 133 -3.43 -6.42 -5.27
CA SER A 133 -4.84 -6.31 -4.92
C SER A 133 -5.49 -7.69 -4.88
N SER A 134 -6.70 -7.80 -4.32
CA SER A 134 -7.48 -9.04 -4.38
C SER A 134 -8.12 -9.20 -5.76
N GLY A 135 -8.00 -10.40 -6.32
CA GLY A 135 -8.71 -10.82 -7.54
C GLY A 135 -10.11 -11.38 -7.29
N LYS A 136 -10.55 -11.42 -6.02
CA LYS A 136 -11.83 -12.02 -5.65
C LYS A 136 -12.99 -11.28 -6.29
N CYS A 137 -13.92 -12.06 -6.86
CA CYS A 137 -15.18 -11.55 -7.37
C CYS A 137 -16.37 -12.21 -6.67
N THR A 138 -17.30 -11.40 -6.17
CA THR A 138 -18.60 -11.83 -5.67
C THR A 138 -19.69 -11.27 -6.57
N ASN A 139 -20.67 -12.11 -6.94
CA ASN A 139 -21.77 -11.72 -7.83
C ASN A 139 -21.28 -11.03 -9.12
N GLU A 140 -20.26 -11.61 -9.77
CA GLU A 140 -19.66 -11.11 -11.01
C GLU A 140 -18.96 -9.73 -10.92
N ILE A 141 -18.71 -9.22 -9.71
CA ILE A 141 -18.06 -7.93 -9.48
C ILE A 141 -16.79 -8.13 -8.62
N PRO A 142 -15.64 -7.53 -8.96
CA PRO A 142 -14.48 -7.54 -8.08
C PRO A 142 -14.81 -6.93 -6.71
N ASP A 143 -14.46 -7.60 -5.62
CA ASP A 143 -14.83 -7.14 -4.27
C ASP A 143 -14.09 -5.84 -3.89
N MET A 144 -12.83 -5.74 -4.32
CA MET A 144 -11.89 -4.70 -3.91
C MET A 144 -11.97 -3.44 -4.80
N ASP A 145 -12.15 -2.27 -4.21
CA ASP A 145 -12.17 -1.00 -4.95
C ASP A 145 -10.84 -0.68 -5.64
N ILE A 146 -9.71 -1.08 -5.07
CA ILE A 146 -8.41 -0.95 -5.71
C ILE A 146 -8.37 -1.74 -7.02
N THR A 147 -8.94 -2.94 -7.08
CA THR A 147 -9.04 -3.74 -8.31
C THR A 147 -9.92 -3.04 -9.34
N LYS A 148 -11.08 -2.52 -8.95
CA LYS A 148 -11.97 -1.75 -9.83
C LYS A 148 -11.26 -0.51 -10.40
N ASN A 149 -10.49 0.21 -9.56
CA ASN A 149 -9.72 1.37 -10.01
C ASN A 149 -8.65 0.97 -11.04
N CYS A 150 -7.94 -0.13 -10.82
CA CYS A 150 -6.94 -0.62 -11.77
C CYS A 150 -7.58 -1.00 -13.12
N LEU A 151 -8.73 -1.68 -13.09
CA LEU A 151 -9.48 -2.01 -14.32
C LEU A 151 -9.91 -0.75 -15.07
N ARG A 152 -10.43 0.26 -14.35
CA ARG A 152 -10.80 1.55 -14.96
C ARG A 152 -9.60 2.21 -15.64
N MET A 153 -8.43 2.21 -15.00
CA MET A 153 -7.20 2.76 -15.59
C MET A 153 -6.77 2.01 -16.86
N GLY A 154 -7.03 0.71 -16.94
CA GLY A 154 -6.75 -0.10 -18.13
C GLY A 154 -7.85 -0.07 -19.19
N GLY A 155 -8.96 0.64 -18.96
CA GLY A 155 -10.10 0.67 -19.88
C GLY A 155 -10.94 -0.62 -19.88
N TYR A 156 -10.83 -1.45 -18.84
CA TYR A 156 -11.59 -2.69 -18.70
C TYR A 156 -12.92 -2.47 -17.97
N SER A 157 -13.90 -3.32 -18.26
CA SER A 157 -15.16 -3.32 -17.51
C SER A 157 -14.92 -3.74 -16.05
N LEU A 158 -15.73 -3.19 -15.13
CA LEU A 158 -15.58 -3.40 -13.69
C LEU A 158 -16.27 -4.69 -13.22
N THR A 159 -16.08 -5.78 -13.97
CA THR A 159 -16.75 -7.07 -13.78
C THR A 159 -15.73 -8.20 -13.74
N LYS A 160 -16.16 -9.40 -13.32
CA LYS A 160 -15.37 -10.63 -13.42
C LYS A 160 -14.87 -10.86 -14.83
N THR A 161 -15.72 -10.64 -15.84
CA THR A 161 -15.35 -10.74 -17.26
C THR A 161 -14.29 -9.70 -17.65
N GLY A 162 -14.41 -8.46 -17.19
CA GLY A 162 -13.41 -7.43 -17.45
C GLY A 162 -12.06 -7.74 -16.79
N LEU A 163 -12.07 -8.25 -15.56
CA LEU A 163 -10.86 -8.72 -14.89
C LEU A 163 -10.25 -9.93 -15.59
N HIS A 164 -11.07 -10.89 -16.02
CA HIS A 164 -10.62 -12.01 -16.84
C HIS A 164 -9.91 -11.51 -18.10
N GLN A 165 -10.52 -10.57 -18.84
CA GLN A 165 -9.91 -10.01 -20.04
C GLN A 165 -8.61 -9.27 -19.74
N ALA A 166 -8.55 -8.49 -18.65
CA ALA A 166 -7.31 -7.85 -18.22
C ALA A 166 -6.18 -8.85 -17.93
N ILE A 167 -6.50 -10.03 -17.38
CA ILE A 167 -5.53 -11.11 -17.16
C ILE A 167 -5.09 -11.72 -18.49
N ILE A 168 -6.02 -11.98 -19.41
CA ILE A 168 -5.73 -12.50 -20.75
C ILE A 168 -4.80 -11.56 -21.52
N ASP A 169 -5.07 -10.26 -21.49
CA ASP A 169 -4.27 -9.24 -22.19
C ASP A 169 -2.91 -8.99 -21.49
N GLY A 170 -2.74 -9.49 -20.27
CA GLY A 170 -1.53 -9.30 -19.47
C GLY A 170 -1.41 -7.92 -18.82
N PHE A 171 -2.49 -7.15 -18.79
CA PHE A 171 -2.58 -5.92 -17.99
C PHE A 171 -2.66 -6.25 -16.49
N ALA A 172 -3.40 -7.31 -16.15
CA ALA A 172 -3.41 -7.94 -14.84
C ALA A 172 -2.58 -9.23 -14.87
N GLU A 173 -1.92 -9.52 -13.76
CA GLU A 173 -1.10 -10.72 -13.57
C GLU A 173 -1.53 -11.40 -12.26
N VAL A 174 -1.70 -12.71 -12.28
CA VAL A 174 -2.17 -13.54 -11.16
C VAL A 174 -0.97 -14.05 -10.39
N ILE A 175 -0.99 -13.89 -9.07
CA ILE A 175 0.09 -14.36 -8.22
C ILE A 175 -0.17 -15.82 -7.87
N VAL A 176 0.81 -16.68 -8.17
CA VAL A 176 0.74 -18.12 -7.91
C VAL A 176 2.01 -18.57 -7.21
N SER A 177 1.89 -19.42 -6.19
CA SER A 177 3.04 -20.05 -5.55
C SER A 177 3.48 -21.28 -6.34
N VAL A 178 4.71 -21.27 -6.82
CA VAL A 178 5.34 -22.36 -7.57
C VAL A 178 6.66 -22.70 -6.89
N ASN A 179 6.80 -23.92 -6.38
CA ASN A 179 8.01 -24.40 -5.69
C ASN A 179 8.48 -23.50 -4.52
N GLY A 180 7.54 -22.89 -3.80
CA GLY A 180 7.85 -21.98 -2.68
C GLY A 180 8.13 -20.53 -3.08
N GLU A 181 8.10 -20.21 -4.38
CA GLU A 181 8.27 -18.84 -4.89
C GLU A 181 6.95 -18.32 -5.47
N ASN A 182 6.65 -17.05 -5.23
CA ASN A 182 5.50 -16.40 -5.87
C ASN A 182 5.91 -15.92 -7.27
N VAL A 183 5.11 -16.26 -8.28
CA VAL A 183 5.31 -15.86 -9.67
C VAL A 183 4.08 -15.14 -10.22
N LEU A 184 4.28 -14.33 -11.27
CA LEU A 184 3.21 -13.61 -11.96
C LEU A 184 2.83 -14.35 -13.24
N LEU A 185 1.62 -14.87 -13.29
CA LEU A 185 1.05 -15.52 -14.47
C LEU A 185 0.06 -14.60 -15.17
N LYS A 186 -0.01 -14.69 -16.49
CA LYS A 186 -0.93 -13.92 -17.33
C LYS A 186 -1.33 -14.71 -18.56
N GLY A 187 -2.17 -14.13 -19.41
CA GLY A 187 -2.73 -14.83 -20.56
C GLY A 187 -3.66 -15.95 -20.10
N ILE A 188 -3.86 -16.91 -20.99
CA ILE A 188 -4.75 -18.07 -20.77
C ILE A 188 -4.36 -18.83 -19.49
N LYS A 189 -3.06 -19.04 -19.24
CA LYS A 189 -2.59 -19.74 -18.04
C LYS A 189 -2.93 -18.99 -16.76
N GLY A 190 -2.68 -17.67 -16.72
CA GLY A 190 -3.03 -16.85 -15.56
C GLY A 190 -4.52 -16.84 -15.30
N ALA A 191 -5.32 -16.66 -16.36
CA ALA A 191 -6.78 -16.65 -16.25
C ALA A 191 -7.33 -17.99 -15.74
N GLN A 192 -6.81 -19.11 -16.23
CA GLN A 192 -7.18 -20.43 -15.74
C GLN A 192 -6.83 -20.59 -14.26
N CYS A 193 -5.61 -20.25 -13.84
CA CYS A 193 -5.23 -20.31 -12.42
C CYS A 193 -6.13 -19.45 -11.52
N TRP A 194 -6.53 -18.26 -12.00
CA TRP A 194 -7.44 -17.39 -11.27
C TRP A 194 -8.85 -17.97 -11.16
N LEU A 195 -9.37 -18.59 -12.21
CA LEU A 195 -10.66 -19.29 -12.19
C LEU A 195 -10.64 -20.54 -11.31
N ASP A 196 -9.57 -21.34 -11.39
CA ASP A 196 -9.38 -22.55 -10.57
C ASP A 196 -9.30 -22.22 -9.09
N ALA A 197 -8.75 -21.05 -8.74
CA ALA A 197 -8.75 -20.51 -7.37
C ALA A 197 -10.11 -19.93 -6.93
N GLY A 198 -11.19 -20.12 -7.71
CA GLY A 198 -12.49 -19.53 -7.42
C GLY A 198 -12.47 -18.01 -7.40
N THR A 199 -11.55 -17.39 -8.15
CA THR A 199 -11.20 -15.95 -8.14
C THR A 199 -10.53 -15.42 -6.87
N ASP A 200 -10.47 -16.17 -5.78
CA ASP A 200 -9.96 -15.71 -4.48
C ASP A 200 -8.43 -15.87 -4.38
N THR A 201 -7.72 -15.11 -5.20
CA THR A 201 -6.24 -15.02 -5.17
C THR A 201 -5.79 -13.57 -5.30
N ILE A 202 -4.52 -13.31 -5.01
CA ILE A 202 -3.92 -11.99 -5.18
C ILE A 202 -3.55 -11.79 -6.65
N ILE A 203 -3.81 -10.59 -7.15
CA ILE A 203 -3.45 -10.15 -8.49
C ILE A 203 -2.59 -8.88 -8.42
N SER A 204 -1.90 -8.59 -9.51
CA SER A 204 -1.02 -7.46 -9.67
C SER A 204 -1.30 -6.75 -10.99
N PHE A 205 -1.15 -5.44 -10.99
CA PHE A 205 -1.26 -4.58 -12.17
C PHE A 205 -0.04 -3.68 -12.28
N LYS A 206 0.39 -3.38 -13.52
CA LYS A 206 1.49 -2.45 -13.82
C LYS A 206 1.06 -0.99 -13.81
N VAL A 207 0.44 -0.56 -12.71
CA VAL A 207 -0.21 0.76 -12.58
C VAL A 207 0.64 1.81 -11.88
N ASN A 208 1.78 1.45 -11.26
CA ASN A 208 2.69 2.49 -10.77
C ASN A 208 3.53 3.04 -11.93
N ILE A 209 3.67 4.37 -11.94
CA ILE A 209 4.24 5.16 -13.02
C ILE A 209 5.73 5.39 -12.75
N SER A 210 6.60 5.12 -13.73
CA SER A 210 8.06 5.12 -13.55
C SER A 210 8.60 6.47 -13.09
N GLU A 211 8.08 7.56 -13.66
CA GLU A 211 8.43 8.93 -13.36
C GLU A 211 8.10 9.27 -11.90
N ILE A 212 6.95 8.81 -11.41
CA ILE A 212 6.53 8.97 -10.01
C ILE A 212 7.43 8.17 -9.08
N LEU A 213 7.72 6.91 -9.41
CA LEU A 213 8.62 6.06 -8.63
C LEU A 213 10.02 6.70 -8.51
N PHE A 214 10.55 7.22 -9.62
CA PHE A 214 11.84 7.90 -9.64
C PHE A 214 11.81 9.19 -8.80
N LEU A 215 10.80 10.04 -8.96
CA LEU A 215 10.69 11.28 -8.20
C LEU A 215 10.53 11.01 -6.69
N CYS A 216 9.74 10.02 -6.29
CA CYS A 216 9.68 9.56 -4.89
C CYS A 216 11.06 9.12 -4.37
N ALA A 217 11.91 8.52 -5.21
CA ALA A 217 13.22 8.04 -4.80
C ALA A 217 14.28 9.14 -4.65
N VAL A 218 14.14 10.27 -5.34
CA VAL A 218 15.22 11.27 -5.46
C VAL A 218 14.88 12.65 -4.88
N HIS A 219 13.59 12.95 -4.68
CA HIS A 219 13.18 14.31 -4.33
C HIS A 219 13.55 14.67 -2.88
N LYS A 220 14.06 15.88 -2.72
CA LYS A 220 14.47 16.43 -1.43
C LYS A 220 13.84 17.79 -1.18
N ASP A 221 13.61 18.12 0.08
CA ASP A 221 13.19 19.44 0.52
C ASP A 221 14.33 20.47 0.40
N PHE A 222 14.02 21.72 0.73
CA PHE A 222 14.96 22.84 0.72
C PHE A 222 16.12 22.69 1.74
N ASN A 223 15.98 21.77 2.71
CA ASN A 223 17.02 21.42 3.68
C ASN A 223 17.83 20.19 3.22
N ASN A 224 17.69 19.75 1.96
CA ASN A 224 18.37 18.59 1.39
C ASN A 224 18.02 17.25 2.09
N ARG A 225 16.84 17.18 2.74
CA ARG A 225 16.27 15.95 3.31
C ARG A 225 15.34 15.30 2.30
N PHE A 226 15.35 13.98 2.19
CA PHE A 226 14.38 13.30 1.34
C PHE A 226 12.96 13.52 1.84
N LEU A 227 12.01 13.72 0.92
CA LEU A 227 10.59 13.77 1.28
C LEU A 227 10.00 12.38 1.51
N ILE A 228 10.60 11.35 0.91
CA ILE A 228 10.28 9.95 1.15
C ILE A 228 11.41 9.33 1.95
N ASP A 229 11.11 8.82 3.13
CA ASP A 229 12.11 8.35 4.09
C ASP A 229 12.67 6.96 3.74
N ALA A 230 11.88 6.14 3.05
CA ALA A 230 12.15 4.71 2.90
C ALA A 230 11.70 4.12 1.56
N PHE A 231 12.36 3.02 1.17
CA PHE A 231 11.85 2.11 0.17
C PHE A 231 11.21 0.89 0.82
N CYS A 232 10.10 0.44 0.25
CA CYS A 232 9.34 -0.66 0.82
C CYS A 232 9.04 -1.76 -0.18
N THR A 233 8.74 -2.94 0.37
CA THR A 233 8.31 -4.11 -0.38
C THR A 233 7.49 -5.05 0.49
N ASP A 234 6.70 -5.94 -0.12
CA ASP A 234 5.84 -6.88 0.62
C ASP A 234 6.56 -8.18 1.02
N GLY A 235 7.88 -8.14 1.15
CA GLY A 235 8.69 -9.28 1.60
C GLY A 235 8.54 -10.55 0.75
N GLY A 236 8.25 -10.42 -0.54
CA GLY A 236 8.09 -11.54 -1.47
C GLY A 236 6.68 -12.13 -1.54
N GLY A 237 5.74 -11.66 -0.70
CA GLY A 237 4.32 -12.01 -0.83
C GLY A 237 3.73 -11.57 -2.16
N ILE A 238 4.21 -10.44 -2.68
CA ILE A 238 4.03 -10.02 -4.07
C ILE A 238 5.42 -10.03 -4.71
N PRO A 239 5.63 -10.68 -5.87
CA PRO A 239 6.94 -10.80 -6.52
C PRO A 239 7.37 -9.48 -7.16
N ARG A 240 7.72 -8.52 -6.29
CA ARG A 240 8.14 -7.16 -6.64
C ARG A 240 9.24 -6.62 -5.72
N ASN A 241 10.04 -7.51 -5.11
CA ASN A 241 11.19 -7.19 -4.26
C ASN A 241 12.37 -6.62 -5.10
N MET A 242 12.18 -5.44 -5.68
CA MET A 242 13.13 -4.82 -6.61
C MET A 242 14.04 -3.78 -5.93
N ILE A 243 13.99 -3.64 -4.60
CA ILE A 243 14.67 -2.56 -3.87
C ILE A 243 16.19 -2.62 -4.09
N VAL A 244 16.79 -3.80 -3.94
CA VAL A 244 18.25 -3.96 -4.09
C VAL A 244 18.67 -3.68 -5.53
N GLU A 245 18.04 -4.34 -6.50
CA GLU A 245 18.42 -4.19 -7.92
C GLU A 245 18.24 -2.73 -8.40
N LYS A 246 17.06 -2.14 -8.16
CA LYS A 246 16.76 -0.79 -8.65
C LYS A 246 17.44 0.29 -7.81
N GLY A 247 17.58 0.09 -6.51
CA GLY A 247 18.33 1.00 -5.64
C GLY A 247 19.79 1.10 -6.07
N LEU A 248 20.43 -0.03 -6.39
CA LEU A 248 21.80 -0.03 -6.92
C LEU A 248 21.88 0.62 -8.31
N GLN A 249 20.85 0.48 -9.16
CA GLN A 249 20.79 1.19 -10.44
C GLN A 249 20.69 2.72 -10.26
N LEU A 250 19.93 3.20 -9.26
CA LEU A 250 19.87 4.63 -8.93
C LEU A 250 21.22 5.18 -8.47
N ILE A 251 21.95 4.42 -7.64
CA ILE A 251 23.32 4.77 -7.23
C ILE A 251 24.25 4.84 -8.45
N LYS A 252 24.19 3.84 -9.35
CA LYS A 252 24.97 3.84 -10.60
C LYS A 252 24.63 5.01 -11.52
N PHE A 253 23.38 5.48 -11.50
CA PHE A 253 22.94 6.68 -12.22
C PHE A 253 23.45 7.99 -11.59
N GLY A 254 24.04 7.93 -10.39
CA GLY A 254 24.56 9.10 -9.68
C GLY A 254 23.56 9.73 -8.72
N VAL A 255 22.43 9.08 -8.43
CA VAL A 255 21.53 9.52 -7.37
C VAL A 255 22.19 9.24 -6.02
N PRO A 256 22.49 10.27 -5.21
CA PRO A 256 23.00 10.03 -3.87
C PRO A 256 21.87 9.43 -3.05
N MET A 257 22.01 8.20 -2.59
CA MET A 257 21.06 7.59 -1.64
C MET A 257 21.68 7.57 -0.26
N LEU A 258 20.90 7.90 0.77
CA LEU A 258 21.28 7.55 2.14
C LEU A 258 21.39 6.03 2.24
N VAL A 259 22.50 5.54 2.80
CA VAL A 259 22.69 4.10 3.09
C VAL A 259 21.55 3.59 3.98
N ALA A 260 21.08 4.45 4.91
CA ALA A 260 19.99 4.18 5.83
C ALA A 260 18.58 4.49 5.28
N HIS A 261 18.33 4.38 3.96
CA HIS A 261 16.93 4.26 3.51
C HIS A 261 16.38 2.96 4.10
N MET A 262 15.58 3.09 5.16
CA MET A 262 15.06 1.96 5.92
C MET A 262 14.31 1.02 4.97
N ILE A 263 14.76 -0.23 4.85
CA ILE A 263 14.06 -1.21 4.03
C ILE A 263 12.93 -1.77 4.88
N ILE A 264 11.70 -1.45 4.49
CA ILE A 264 10.51 -1.87 5.22
C ILE A 264 9.89 -3.07 4.51
N PHE A 265 9.87 -4.20 5.21
CA PHE A 265 9.18 -5.41 4.78
C PHE A 265 7.78 -5.48 5.38
N TRP A 266 6.78 -5.42 4.52
CA TRP A 266 5.41 -5.74 4.88
C TRP A 266 5.17 -7.24 4.63
N PHE A 267 5.27 -8.08 5.66
CA PHE A 267 4.86 -9.47 5.52
C PHE A 267 3.36 -9.56 5.17
N SER A 268 3.08 -10.32 4.10
CA SER A 268 1.79 -10.50 3.42
C SER A 268 0.52 -10.07 4.19
N GLN A 269 -0.33 -9.31 3.51
CA GLN A 269 -1.65 -8.82 3.96
C GLN A 269 -2.66 -9.92 4.34
N THR A 270 -2.27 -11.19 4.24
CA THR A 270 -3.11 -12.38 4.50
C THR A 270 -2.81 -13.07 5.83
N SER A 271 -1.62 -12.89 6.42
CA SER A 271 -1.35 -13.37 7.77
C SER A 271 -1.87 -12.33 8.75
N GLY A 272 -2.73 -12.71 9.69
CA GLY A 272 -3.26 -11.82 10.76
C GLY A 272 -2.20 -11.17 11.66
N PHE A 273 -0.91 -11.31 11.33
CA PHE A 273 0.26 -10.64 11.85
C PHE A 273 1.07 -10.08 10.68
N THR A 274 1.29 -8.76 10.69
CA THR A 274 2.27 -8.10 9.82
C THR A 274 3.17 -7.24 10.71
N PRO A 275 4.24 -7.79 11.31
CA PRO A 275 5.28 -6.94 11.84
C PRO A 275 6.03 -6.29 10.67
N PRO A 276 6.19 -4.95 10.62
CA PRO A 276 7.21 -4.38 9.77
C PRO A 276 8.56 -4.88 10.27
N VAL A 277 9.31 -5.59 9.42
CA VAL A 277 10.74 -5.82 9.70
C VAL A 277 11.48 -4.70 8.99
N CYS A 278 12.08 -3.81 9.78
CA CYS A 278 13.00 -2.81 9.29
C CYS A 278 14.39 -3.44 9.24
N LEU A 279 14.96 -3.60 8.05
CA LEU A 279 16.39 -3.79 7.90
C LEU A 279 17.01 -2.43 7.62
N CYS A 280 17.74 -1.91 8.59
CA CYS A 280 18.73 -0.88 8.33
C CYS A 280 19.96 -1.59 7.75
N ALA A 281 20.29 -1.28 6.49
CA ALA A 281 21.58 -1.65 5.90
C ALA A 281 22.61 -0.56 6.21
#